data_AF-A0A5N4C4W9-F1
#
_entry.id   AF-A0A5N4C4W9-F1
#
_cell.length_a   1.000
_cell.length_b   1.000
_cell.length_c   1.000
_cell.angle_alpha   90.00
_cell.angle_beta   90.00
_cell.angle_gamma   90.00
#
_symmetry.space_group_name_H-M   'P 1'
#
loop_
_entity.id
_entity.type
_entity.pdbx_description
1 polymer ?
#
loop_
_entity_poly.entity_id
_entity_poly.type
_entity_poly.pdbx_seq_one_letter_code
_entity_poly.pdbx_strand_id
1 'polypeptide(L)'
;MLGNRARPGGPDLTIMYKGRTVLQEVVGRPGCVLLCGSPSLATEAAEPQHVAFPSPTELPDQKQLHYTEKLLQHVAPGLQLELQGPWLWALCQGKCKVYWEVGGPLGSASPSTPAGLLPRDCNTPIFDLGAFFQELGEFCVCQR
;
A
#
# COMPACT_ATOMS: atom_id res chain seq x y z
N MET A 1 9.89 -35.57 -0.58
CA MET A 1 10.57 -34.30 -0.23
C MET A 1 9.99 -33.19 -1.10
N LEU A 2 8.81 -32.65 -0.77
CA LEU A 2 8.28 -31.49 -1.48
C LEU A 2 9.07 -30.27 -1.00
N GLY A 3 9.74 -29.60 -1.94
CA GLY A 3 10.51 -28.40 -1.66
C GLY A 3 9.64 -27.34 -0.98
N ASN A 4 10.20 -26.73 0.07
CA ASN A 4 9.70 -25.49 0.64
C ASN A 4 9.66 -24.44 -0.47
N ARG A 5 8.50 -24.31 -1.12
CA ARG A 5 8.21 -23.19 -2.00
C ARG A 5 8.20 -21.98 -1.08
N ALA A 6 9.27 -21.19 -1.11
CA ALA A 6 9.32 -19.93 -0.37
C ALA A 6 8.03 -19.18 -0.68
N ARG A 7 7.21 -18.94 0.35
CA ARG A 7 6.05 -18.08 0.20
C ARG A 7 6.60 -16.74 -0.30
N PRO A 8 6.08 -16.18 -1.40
CA PRO A 8 6.45 -14.83 -1.78
C PRO A 8 6.21 -13.94 -0.54
N GLY A 9 7.24 -13.19 -0.14
CA GLY A 9 7.06 -12.17 0.89
C GLY A 9 6.00 -11.16 0.44
N GLY A 10 5.29 -10.57 1.39
CA GLY A 10 4.39 -9.47 1.09
C GLY A 10 5.14 -8.19 0.77
N PRO A 11 4.42 -7.11 0.42
CA PRO A 11 5.02 -5.82 0.13
C PRO A 11 5.69 -5.21 1.38
N ASP A 12 6.74 -4.44 1.14
CA ASP A 12 7.27 -3.49 2.11
C ASP A 12 6.37 -2.25 2.13
N LEU A 13 5.83 -1.92 3.30
CA LEU A 13 4.93 -0.79 3.50
C LEU A 13 5.66 0.33 4.23
N THR A 14 5.43 1.56 3.77
CA THR A 14 5.87 2.77 4.45
C THR A 14 4.71 3.75 4.50
N ILE A 15 4.38 4.23 5.70
CA ILE A 15 3.34 5.26 5.91
C ILE A 15 4.01 6.56 6.32
N MET A 16 3.58 7.65 5.68
CA MET A 16 4.14 8.98 5.93
C MET A 16 3.04 10.00 6.22
N TYR A 17 3.27 10.86 7.22
CA TYR A 17 2.47 12.05 7.46
C TYR A 17 3.28 13.29 7.15
N LYS A 18 2.88 14.03 6.10
CA LYS A 18 3.58 15.23 5.59
C LYS A 18 5.08 15.00 5.39
N GLY A 19 5.42 13.90 4.71
CA GLY A 19 6.81 13.57 4.39
C GLY A 19 7.63 12.98 5.55
N ARG A 20 7.03 12.75 6.73
CA ARG A 20 7.69 12.04 7.84
C ARG A 20 7.20 10.61 7.93
N THR A 21 8.11 9.65 7.89
CA THR A 21 7.81 8.24 8.10
C THR A 21 7.31 8.00 9.52
N VAL A 22 6.16 7.33 9.64
CA VAL A 22 5.52 6.98 10.92
C VAL A 22 5.34 5.47 11.09
N LEU A 23 5.43 4.70 10.01
CA LEU A 23 5.45 3.23 10.02
C LEU A 23 6.34 2.73 8.89
N GLN A 24 7.11 1.68 9.16
CA GLN A 24 7.70 0.80 8.16
C GLN A 24 7.45 -0.64 8.58
N GLU A 25 6.85 -1.43 7.70
CA GLU A 25 6.45 -2.81 8.01
C GLU A 25 6.62 -3.69 6.78
N VAL A 26 7.16 -4.89 6.97
CA VAL A 26 7.21 -5.92 5.92
C VAL A 26 5.99 -6.81 6.10
N VAL A 27 5.08 -6.81 5.12
CA VAL A 27 3.88 -7.65 5.19
C VAL A 27 4.30 -9.11 5.01
N GLY A 28 3.90 -9.99 5.92
CA GLY A 28 4.26 -11.41 5.86
C GLY A 28 3.42 -12.23 4.89
N ARG A 29 2.45 -11.59 4.22
CA ARG A 29 1.40 -12.19 3.40
C ARG A 29 1.28 -11.48 2.05
N PRO A 30 0.79 -12.14 0.99
CA PRO A 30 0.66 -11.53 -0.35
C PRO A 30 -0.29 -10.33 -0.44
N GLY A 31 -1.10 -10.08 0.60
CA GLY A 31 -1.99 -8.94 0.66
C GLY A 31 -2.12 -8.38 2.07
N CYS A 32 -2.52 -7.12 2.14
CA CYS A 32 -2.80 -6.42 3.37
C CYS A 32 -4.00 -5.47 3.24
N VAL A 33 -4.63 -5.14 4.37
CA VAL A 33 -5.62 -4.09 4.46
C VAL A 33 -5.13 -3.02 5.44
N LEU A 34 -5.04 -1.79 4.95
CA LEU A 34 -4.72 -0.60 5.73
C LEU A 34 -6.00 -0.09 6.39
N LEU A 35 -6.03 -0.10 7.72
CA LEU A 35 -7.20 0.24 8.53
C LEU A 35 -6.95 1.45 9.44
N CYS A 36 -8.01 2.21 9.72
CA CYS A 36 -7.97 3.22 10.78
C CYS A 36 -8.25 2.55 12.14
N GLY A 37 -7.32 2.71 13.08
CA GLY A 37 -7.41 2.13 14.42
C GLY A 37 -6.76 0.74 14.52
N SER A 38 -6.64 0.23 15.76
CA SER A 38 -6.00 -1.06 16.00
C SER A 38 -6.86 -2.22 15.46
N PRO A 39 -6.27 -3.19 14.73
CA PRO A 39 -6.98 -4.41 14.38
C PRO A 39 -7.40 -5.12 15.67
N SER A 40 -8.60 -5.69 15.70
CA SER A 40 -9.01 -6.51 16.83
C SER A 40 -8.19 -7.81 16.86
N LEU A 41 -8.09 -8.48 18.01
CA LEU A 41 -7.42 -9.79 18.11
C LEU A 41 -8.01 -10.84 17.15
N ALA A 42 -9.30 -10.75 16.82
CA ALA A 42 -9.94 -11.62 15.82
C ALA A 42 -9.51 -11.29 14.39
N THR A 43 -9.05 -10.06 14.16
CA THR A 43 -8.65 -9.48 12.87
C THR A 43 -7.18 -9.79 12.55
N GLU A 44 -6.32 -10.01 13.56
CA GLU A 44 -4.90 -10.37 13.34
C GLU A 44 -4.69 -11.75 12.70
N ALA A 45 -5.62 -12.68 12.93
CA ALA A 45 -5.59 -14.01 12.31
C ALA A 45 -6.22 -14.03 10.89
N ALA A 46 -6.94 -12.98 10.50
CA ALA A 46 -7.66 -12.93 9.24
C ALA A 46 -6.70 -12.74 8.03
N GLU A 47 -7.10 -13.31 6.90
CA GLU A 47 -6.53 -12.99 5.58
C GLU A 47 -7.46 -11.96 4.92
N PRO A 48 -6.97 -10.83 4.39
CA PRO A 48 -5.55 -10.41 4.30
C PRO A 48 -4.98 -9.85 5.62
N GLN A 49 -3.64 -9.67 5.72
CA GLN A 49 -3.00 -9.08 6.91
C GLN A 49 -3.51 -7.66 7.17
N HIS A 50 -3.86 -7.34 8.41
CA HIS A 50 -4.32 -5.99 8.76
C HIS A 50 -3.17 -5.14 9.28
N VAL A 51 -3.00 -3.95 8.72
CA VAL A 51 -1.98 -2.98 9.11
C VAL A 51 -2.68 -1.68 9.49
N ALA A 52 -2.45 -1.20 10.72
CA ALA A 52 -3.08 0.02 11.21
C ALA A 52 -2.31 1.25 10.76
N PHE A 53 -3.03 2.31 10.38
CA PHE A 53 -2.45 3.64 10.33
C PHE A 53 -2.03 4.08 11.74
N PRO A 54 -0.77 4.51 11.96
CA PRO A 54 -0.31 5.00 13.26
C PRO A 54 -1.11 6.20 13.75
N SER A 55 -1.16 6.37 15.07
CA SER A 55 -1.73 7.58 15.67
C SER A 55 -0.93 8.83 15.24
N PRO A 56 -1.58 9.92 14.81
CA PRO A 56 -0.90 11.18 14.48
C PRO A 56 -0.50 12.01 15.71
N THR A 57 -0.68 11.48 16.93
CA THR A 57 -0.43 12.20 18.21
C THR A 57 1.00 12.73 18.37
N GLU A 58 1.98 12.12 17.69
CA GLU A 58 3.39 12.56 17.74
C GLU A 58 3.70 13.70 16.75
N LEU A 59 2.71 14.16 15.97
CA LEU A 59 2.90 15.29 15.06
C LEU A 59 3.03 16.59 15.88
N PRO A 60 4.10 17.39 15.67
CA PRO A 60 4.34 18.60 16.47
C PRO A 60 3.38 19.75 16.13
N ASP A 61 2.83 19.76 14.92
CA ASP A 61 1.92 20.80 14.44
C ASP A 61 0.46 20.40 14.74
N GLN A 62 -0.18 21.13 15.66
CA GLN A 62 -1.55 20.83 16.11
C GLN A 62 -2.59 20.92 14.99
N LYS A 63 -2.39 21.83 14.02
CA LYS A 63 -3.27 21.95 12.86
C LYS A 63 -3.17 20.70 11.99
N GLN A 64 -1.96 20.26 11.69
CA GLN A 64 -1.71 19.04 10.94
C GLN A 64 -2.25 17.81 11.66
N LEU A 65 -2.01 17.68 12.98
CA LEU A 65 -2.57 16.62 13.81
C LEU A 65 -4.09 16.54 13.61
N HIS A 66 -4.80 17.66 13.79
CA HIS A 66 -6.25 17.72 13.63
C HIS A 66 -6.72 17.26 12.24
N TYR A 67 -6.06 17.71 11.17
CA TYR A 67 -6.44 17.31 9.82
C TYR A 67 -6.11 15.85 9.51
N THR A 68 -4.98 15.34 10.00
CA THR A 68 -4.61 13.93 9.83
C THR A 68 -5.58 13.02 10.58
N GLU A 69 -5.95 13.35 11.82
CA GLU A 69 -6.99 12.62 12.56
C GLU A 69 -8.32 12.60 11.80
N LYS A 70 -8.75 13.76 11.30
CA LYS A 70 -9.98 13.87 10.50
C LYS A 70 -9.92 13.03 9.22
N LEU A 71 -8.76 12.99 8.55
CA LEU A 71 -8.58 12.18 7.35
C LEU A 71 -8.68 10.68 7.70
N LEU A 72 -7.96 10.22 8.72
CA LEU A 72 -7.97 8.83 9.15
C LEU A 72 -9.38 8.32 9.51
N GLN A 73 -10.19 9.16 10.15
CA GLN A 73 -11.61 8.86 10.45
C GLN A 73 -12.45 8.51 9.20
N HIS A 74 -12.06 8.99 8.02
CA HIS A 74 -12.78 8.74 6.76
C HIS A 74 -12.18 7.62 5.91
N VAL A 75 -11.04 7.05 6.33
CA VAL A 75 -10.40 5.91 5.66
C VAL A 75 -11.17 4.61 5.92
N ALA A 76 -11.82 4.48 7.08
CA ALA A 76 -12.66 3.32 7.41
C ALA A 76 -13.76 3.11 6.35
N PRO A 77 -13.99 1.87 5.87
CA PRO A 77 -13.50 0.60 6.39
C PRO A 77 -12.04 0.25 6.08
N GLY A 78 -11.39 0.87 5.09
CA GLY A 78 -9.97 0.65 4.81
C GLY A 78 -9.56 0.82 3.35
N LEU A 79 -8.26 0.65 3.12
CA LEU A 79 -7.64 0.53 1.79
C LEU A 79 -6.96 -0.84 1.71
N GLN A 80 -7.48 -1.73 0.87
CA GLN A 80 -6.92 -3.06 0.67
C GLN A 80 -5.95 -3.06 -0.49
N LEU A 81 -4.82 -3.74 -0.32
CA LEU A 81 -3.82 -4.05 -1.34
C LEU A 81 -3.63 -5.55 -1.39
N GLU A 82 -3.71 -6.15 -2.56
CA GLU A 82 -3.63 -7.60 -2.67
C GLU A 82 -2.91 -8.03 -3.94
N LEU A 83 -1.92 -8.92 -3.77
CA LEU A 83 -1.25 -9.54 -4.89
C LEU A 83 -2.03 -10.80 -5.32
N GLN A 84 -2.59 -10.76 -6.53
CA GLN A 84 -3.31 -11.89 -7.14
C GLN A 84 -2.72 -12.20 -8.51
N GLY A 85 -2.04 -13.34 -8.62
CA GLY A 85 -1.30 -13.69 -9.83
C GLY A 85 -0.18 -12.66 -10.10
N PRO A 86 -0.04 -12.15 -11.33
CA PRO A 86 0.93 -11.10 -11.63
C PRO A 86 0.44 -9.68 -11.29
N TRP A 87 -0.77 -9.52 -10.73
CA TRP A 87 -1.39 -8.21 -10.57
C TRP A 87 -1.40 -7.78 -9.10
N LEU A 88 -1.05 -6.52 -8.85
CA LEU A 88 -1.37 -5.84 -7.59
C LEU A 88 -2.71 -5.13 -7.74
N TRP A 89 -3.64 -5.46 -6.86
CA TRP A 89 -4.97 -4.89 -6.81
C TRP A 89 -5.12 -3.94 -5.63
N ALA A 90 -5.94 -2.91 -5.81
CA ALA A 90 -6.33 -2.00 -4.75
C ALA A 90 -7.85 -1.85 -4.67
N LEU A 91 -8.37 -1.81 -3.44
CA LEU A 91 -9.78 -1.59 -3.15
C LEU A 91 -9.93 -0.52 -2.07
N CYS A 92 -10.53 0.61 -2.43
CA CYS A 92 -10.86 1.69 -1.50
C CYS A 92 -12.29 1.53 -0.98
N GLN A 93 -12.45 1.18 0.28
CA GLN A 93 -13.76 0.97 0.91
C GLN A 93 -14.24 2.22 1.66
N GLY A 94 -13.30 3.09 2.04
CA GLY A 94 -13.55 4.32 2.78
C GLY A 94 -14.26 5.42 1.99
N LYS A 95 -14.53 6.54 2.66
CA LYS A 95 -15.11 7.75 2.04
C LYS A 95 -14.03 8.68 1.46
N CYS A 96 -12.77 8.45 1.80
CA CYS A 96 -11.64 9.17 1.24
C CYS A 96 -11.52 8.93 -0.27
N LYS A 97 -11.21 9.99 -1.03
CA LYS A 97 -10.69 9.83 -2.39
C LYS A 97 -9.22 9.44 -2.29
N VAL A 98 -8.89 8.24 -2.75
CA VAL A 98 -7.53 7.72 -2.74
C VAL A 98 -6.96 7.80 -4.14
N TYR A 99 -5.79 8.42 -4.25
CA TYR A 99 -5.03 8.50 -5.49
C TYR A 99 -3.82 7.60 -5.39
N TRP A 100 -3.41 7.02 -6.51
CA TRP A 100 -2.28 6.11 -6.61
C TRP A 100 -1.45 6.42 -7.84
N GLU A 101 -0.17 6.09 -7.78
CA GLU A 101 0.75 6.18 -8.91
C GLU A 101 1.84 5.12 -8.75
N VAL A 102 2.45 4.73 -9.86
CA VAL A 102 3.72 4.02 -9.81
C VAL A 102 4.81 5.08 -9.68
N GLY A 103 5.39 5.15 -8.48
CA GLY A 103 6.43 6.13 -8.16
C GLY A 103 7.73 5.88 -8.93
N GLY A 104 8.48 6.96 -9.17
CA GLY A 104 9.87 6.86 -9.62
C GLY A 104 10.81 6.45 -8.47
N PRO A 105 12.14 6.47 -8.69
CA PRO A 105 13.11 6.23 -7.63
C PRO A 105 12.82 7.09 -6.39
N LEU A 106 12.98 6.52 -5.19
CA LEU A 106 12.80 7.23 -3.91
C LEU A 106 13.52 8.60 -3.94
N GLY A 107 12.76 9.69 -3.84
CA GLY A 107 13.27 11.07 -3.88
C GLY A 107 13.11 11.79 -5.23
N SER A 108 12.60 11.13 -6.28
CA SER A 108 12.17 11.82 -7.50
C SER A 108 10.93 12.67 -7.22
N ALA A 109 10.99 13.97 -7.52
CA ALA A 109 9.85 14.87 -7.45
C ALA A 109 8.85 14.69 -8.61
N SER A 110 9.22 13.90 -9.62
CA SER A 110 8.40 13.65 -10.81
C SER A 110 7.92 12.20 -10.82
N PRO A 111 6.59 11.97 -10.86
CA PRO A 111 6.06 10.63 -11.00
C PRO A 111 6.26 10.12 -12.43
N SER A 112 6.47 8.81 -12.58
CA SER A 112 6.55 8.14 -13.88
C SER A 112 5.20 8.13 -14.62
N THR A 113 4.11 8.23 -13.88
CA THR A 113 2.74 8.19 -14.40
C THR A 113 1.85 9.19 -13.67
N PRO A 114 0.88 9.83 -14.34
CA PRO A 114 -0.13 10.63 -13.65
C PRO A 114 -0.86 9.82 -12.57
N ALA A 115 -1.21 10.46 -11.45
CA ALA A 115 -1.94 9.81 -10.38
C ALA A 115 -3.35 9.38 -10.84
N GLY A 116 -3.66 8.11 -10.68
CA GLY A 116 -4.97 7.53 -10.89
C GLY A 116 -5.85 7.67 -9.65
N LEU A 117 -7.14 7.92 -9.84
CA LEU A 117 -8.13 7.87 -8.75
C LEU A 117 -8.62 6.42 -8.59
N LEU A 118 -8.56 5.87 -7.37
CA LEU A 118 -9.23 4.61 -7.04
C LEU A 118 -10.74 4.84 -6.95
N PRO A 119 -11.56 4.17 -7.77
CA PRO A 119 -12.99 4.17 -7.58
C PRO A 119 -13.34 3.48 -6.26
N ARG A 120 -14.34 4.02 -5.58
CA ARG A 120 -14.81 3.47 -4.31
C ARG A 120 -15.51 2.13 -4.55
N ASP A 121 -15.28 1.17 -3.68
CA ASP A 121 -15.90 -0.16 -3.69
C ASP A 121 -15.66 -0.96 -4.98
N CYS A 122 -14.64 -0.61 -5.77
CA CYS A 122 -14.22 -1.33 -6.96
C CYS A 122 -12.79 -1.85 -6.81
N ASN A 123 -12.59 -3.15 -7.00
CA ASN A 123 -11.27 -3.75 -7.03
C ASN A 123 -10.56 -3.35 -8.33
N THR A 124 -9.48 -2.60 -8.22
CA THR A 124 -8.81 -1.95 -9.37
C THR A 124 -7.38 -2.48 -9.48
N PRO A 125 -6.95 -2.97 -10.66
CA PRO A 125 -5.55 -3.36 -10.85
C PRO A 125 -4.69 -2.09 -10.92
N ILE A 126 -3.66 -2.02 -10.10
CA ILE A 126 -2.77 -0.85 -10.00
C ILE A 126 -1.34 -1.15 -10.44
N PHE A 127 -0.96 -2.42 -10.58
CA PHE A 127 0.36 -2.79 -11.10
C PHE A 127 0.35 -4.17 -11.76
N ASP A 128 1.10 -4.32 -12.85
CA ASP A 128 1.33 -5.60 -13.55
C ASP A 128 2.80 -6.03 -13.38
N LEU A 129 3.05 -7.01 -12.52
CA LEU A 129 4.37 -7.64 -12.36
C LEU A 129 4.81 -8.37 -13.64
N GLY A 130 3.88 -8.90 -14.42
CA GLY A 130 4.19 -9.60 -15.67
C GLY A 130 4.83 -8.67 -16.68
N ALA A 131 4.18 -7.53 -16.96
CA ALA A 131 4.74 -6.46 -17.79
C ALA A 131 6.08 -5.95 -17.23
N PHE A 132 6.13 -5.70 -15.92
CA PHE A 132 7.36 -5.24 -15.26
C PHE A 132 8.53 -6.21 -15.46
N PHE A 133 8.34 -7.53 -15.27
CA PHE A 133 9.40 -8.51 -15.45
C PHE A 133 9.83 -8.65 -16.92
N GLN A 134 8.91 -8.47 -17.87
CA GLN A 134 9.25 -8.43 -19.28
C GLN A 134 10.14 -7.22 -19.60
N GLU A 135 9.73 -6.02 -19.18
CA GLU A 135 10.50 -4.77 -19.36
C GLU A 135 11.87 -4.86 -18.70
N LEU A 136 11.93 -5.44 -17.49
CA LEU A 136 13.20 -5.69 -16.79
C LEU A 136 14.13 -6.60 -17.58
N GLY A 137 13.58 -7.66 -18.20
CA GLY A 137 14.34 -8.56 -19.08
C GLY A 137 14.92 -7.82 -20.29
N GLU A 138 14.12 -7.01 -20.96
CA GLU A 138 14.54 -6.18 -22.09
C GLU A 138 15.64 -5.18 -21.69
N PHE A 139 15.46 -4.52 -20.54
CA PHE A 139 16.46 -3.60 -19.97
C PHE A 139 17.80 -4.29 -19.67
N CYS A 140 17.79 -5.53 -19.17
CA CYS A 140 19.00 -6.30 -18.91
C CYS A 140 19.72 -6.75 -20.19
N VAL A 141 18.98 -7.01 -21.28
CA VAL A 141 19.56 -7.39 -22.58
C VAL A 141 20.19 -6.19 -23.27
N CYS A 142 19.56 -5.02 -23.21
CA CYS A 142 20.02 -3.79 -23.89
C CYS A 142 21.17 -3.06 -23.19
N GLN A 143 21.56 -3.47 -21.98
CA GLN A 143 22.71 -2.91 -21.24
C GLN A 143 24.01 -3.71 -21.38
N ARG A 144 24.07 -4.66 -22.31
CA ARG A 144 25.31 -5.32 -22.76
C ARG A 144 25.83 -4.65 -24.02
#